data_AF-A0A261QUZ3-F1
#
_entry.id   AF-A0A261QUZ3-F1
#
_cell.length_a   1.000
_cell.length_b   1.000
_cell.length_c   1.000
_cell.angle_alpha   90.00
_cell.angle_beta   90.00
_cell.angle_gamma   90.00
#
_symmetry.space_group_name_H-M   'P 1'
#
loop_
_entity.id
_entity.type
_entity.pdbx_description
1 polymer ?
#
loop_
_entity_poly.entity_id
_entity_poly.type
_entity_poly.pdbx_seq_one_letter_code
_entity_poly.pdbx_strand_id
1 'polypeptide(L)'
;MHDLTGSRPASNWLHPEAVQDARQACIDFLAQRADIAQTQAALRQSEQTIVALEESGLRALLFEAENQLEEIRFTVPDKQQPAAAAAVIRRVLDGLCQPGNTRR
;
A
#
# COMPACT_ATOMS: atom_id res chain seq x y z
N MET A 1 6.65 -14.87 -13.94
CA MET A 1 5.37 -14.54 -13.30
C MET A 1 5.56 -14.73 -11.81
N HIS A 2 5.59 -13.65 -11.03
CA HIS A 2 5.52 -13.80 -9.58
C HIS A 2 4.07 -14.07 -9.21
N ASP A 3 3.84 -15.21 -8.58
CA ASP A 3 2.56 -15.66 -8.06
C ASP A 3 2.09 -14.68 -6.96
N LEU A 4 1.17 -13.77 -7.31
CA LEU A 4 0.58 -12.79 -6.37
C LEU A 4 -0.59 -13.39 -5.57
N THR A 5 -0.85 -14.69 -5.72
CA THR A 5 -1.99 -15.40 -5.14
C THR A 5 -1.67 -16.16 -3.86
N GLY A 6 -0.40 -16.24 -3.45
CA GLY A 6 0.05 -17.08 -2.32
C GLY A 6 0.03 -16.47 -0.91
N SER A 7 0.01 -15.14 -0.75
CA SER A 7 0.10 -14.55 0.60
C SER A 7 -1.28 -14.32 1.18
N ARG A 8 -1.82 -15.34 1.85
CA ARG A 8 -3.01 -15.28 2.72
C ARG A 8 -2.84 -14.09 3.70
N PRO A 9 -3.88 -13.29 3.97
CA PRO A 9 -3.74 -12.14 4.86
C PRO A 9 -3.16 -12.60 6.19
N ALA A 10 -2.21 -11.83 6.69
CA ALA A 10 -1.82 -11.91 8.06
C ALA A 10 -3.02 -11.49 8.92
N SER A 11 -3.82 -12.46 9.36
CA SER A 11 -5.01 -12.28 10.19
C SER A 11 -4.70 -11.79 11.62
N ASN A 12 -3.56 -11.13 11.81
CA ASN A 12 -3.01 -10.68 13.10
C ASN A 12 -2.91 -9.15 13.21
N TRP A 13 -3.36 -8.40 12.20
CA TRP A 13 -3.47 -6.95 12.29
C TRP A 13 -4.70 -6.55 13.10
N LEU A 14 -4.62 -5.43 13.81
CA LEU A 14 -5.72 -4.90 14.62
C LEU A 14 -6.87 -4.38 13.75
N HIS A 15 -6.54 -3.89 12.54
CA HIS A 15 -7.51 -3.43 11.55
C HIS A 15 -7.44 -4.30 10.28
N PRO A 16 -7.89 -5.57 10.32
CA PRO A 16 -7.70 -6.51 9.22
C PRO A 16 -8.42 -6.08 7.93
N GLU A 17 -9.55 -5.38 8.05
CA GLU A 17 -10.30 -4.84 6.90
C GLU A 17 -9.52 -3.72 6.20
N ALA A 18 -8.99 -2.75 6.96
CA ALA A 18 -8.19 -1.66 6.40
C ALA A 18 -6.91 -2.16 5.71
N VAL A 19 -6.28 -3.20 6.26
CA VAL A 19 -5.13 -3.89 5.66
C VAL A 19 -5.53 -4.60 4.37
N GLN A 20 -6.68 -5.28 4.37
CA GLN A 20 -7.16 -5.99 3.19
C GLN A 20 -7.50 -5.03 2.06
N ASP A 21 -8.11 -3.88 2.35
CA ASP A 21 -8.43 -2.85 1.37
C ASP A 21 -7.17 -2.24 0.76
N ALA A 22 -6.18 -1.88 1.59
CA ALA A 22 -4.88 -1.38 1.12
C ALA A 22 -4.16 -2.42 0.24
N ARG A 23 -4.19 -3.70 0.65
CA ARG A 23 -3.60 -4.81 -0.10
C ARG A 23 -4.28 -4.99 -1.45
N GLN A 24 -5.61 -4.93 -1.47
CA GLN A 24 -6.39 -5.13 -2.69
C GLN A 24 -6.11 -4.00 -3.69
N ALA A 25 -6.07 -2.74 -3.24
CA ALA A 25 -5.68 -1.60 -4.08
C ALA A 25 -4.28 -1.78 -4.68
N CYS A 26 -3.29 -2.25 -3.89
CA CYS A 26 -1.94 -2.54 -4.40
C CYS A 26 -1.96 -3.64 -5.47
N ILE A 27 -2.73 -4.71 -5.26
CA ILE A 27 -2.86 -5.81 -6.22
C ILE A 27 -3.51 -5.33 -7.50
N ASP A 28 -4.57 -4.53 -7.40
CA ASP A 28 -5.29 -4.00 -8.55
C ASP A 28 -4.42 -3.04 -9.36
N PHE A 29 -3.60 -2.21 -8.71
CA PHE A 29 -2.60 -1.39 -9.39
C PHE A 29 -1.60 -2.25 -10.17
N LEU A 30 -1.01 -3.26 -9.52
CA LEU A 30 -0.02 -4.15 -10.15
C LEU A 30 -0.62 -4.99 -11.30
N ALA A 31 -1.92 -5.28 -11.23
CA ALA A 31 -2.68 -5.95 -12.27
C ALA A 31 -3.21 -4.99 -13.35
N GLN A 32 -2.86 -3.70 -13.30
CA GLN A 32 -3.34 -2.65 -14.20
C GLN A 32 -4.88 -2.48 -14.21
N ARG A 33 -5.53 -2.80 -13.08
CA ARG A 33 -6.97 -2.64 -12.85
C ARG A 33 -7.33 -1.35 -12.10
N ALA A 34 -6.33 -0.67 -11.53
CA ALA A 34 -6.48 0.62 -10.86
C ALA A 34 -5.34 1.55 -11.29
N ASP A 35 -5.62 2.86 -11.31
CA ASP A 35 -4.63 3.90 -11.56
C ASP A 35 -3.96 4.40 -10.26
N ILE A 36 -2.99 5.31 -10.42
CA ILE A 36 -2.23 5.86 -9.29
C ILE A 36 -3.11 6.69 -8.34
N ALA A 37 -4.13 7.38 -8.86
CA ALA A 37 -5.00 8.23 -8.06
C ALA A 37 -5.96 7.39 -7.21
N GLN A 38 -6.55 6.35 -7.80
CA GLN A 38 -7.39 5.38 -7.10
C GLN A 38 -6.61 4.66 -6.00
N THR A 39 -5.37 4.25 -6.31
CA THR A 39 -4.51 3.55 -5.35
C THR A 39 -4.10 4.46 -4.19
N GLN A 40 -3.70 5.70 -4.47
CA GLN A 40 -3.38 6.70 -3.44
C GLN A 40 -4.57 6.95 -2.51
N ALA A 41 -5.77 7.13 -3.07
CA ALA A 41 -6.98 7.36 -2.28
C ALA A 41 -7.28 6.19 -1.34
N ALA A 42 -7.14 4.95 -1.80
CA ALA A 42 -7.34 3.76 -0.99
C ALA A 42 -6.32 3.67 0.16
N LEU A 43 -5.04 3.91 -0.11
CA LEU A 43 -3.99 3.89 0.92
C LEU A 43 -4.23 4.96 1.99
N ARG A 44 -4.63 6.17 1.59
CA ARG A 44 -4.99 7.26 2.50
C ARG A 44 -6.19 6.90 3.37
N GLN A 45 -7.20 6.27 2.80
CA GLN A 45 -8.38 5.84 3.56
C GLN A 45 -8.03 4.79 4.60
N SER A 46 -7.23 3.78 4.22
CA SER A 46 -6.73 2.76 5.15
C SER A 46 -5.86 3.36 6.26
N GLU A 47 -5.00 4.33 5.93
CA GLU A 47 -4.19 5.06 6.91
C GLU A 47 -5.05 5.75 7.98
N GLN A 48 -6.14 6.42 7.57
CA GLN A 48 -7.06 7.11 8.48
C GLN A 48 -7.83 6.15 9.38
N THR A 49 -8.14 4.94 8.89
CA THR A 49 -8.83 3.91 9.67
C THR A 49 -7.93 3.27 10.73
N ILE A 50 -6.62 3.20 10.49
CA ILE A 50 -5.66 2.63 11.42
C ILE A 50 -5.35 3.63 12.55
N VAL A 51 -5.68 3.25 13.79
CA VAL A 51 -5.48 4.13 14.95
C VAL A 51 -3.99 4.33 15.23
N ALA A 52 -3.57 5.59 15.37
CA ALA A 52 -2.19 6.06 15.34
C ALA A 52 -1.20 5.37 16.30
N LEU A 53 -1.68 4.85 17.44
CA LEU A 53 -0.83 4.35 18.52
C LEU A 53 -0.64 2.83 18.50
N GLU A 54 -1.59 2.07 17.95
CA GLU A 54 -1.56 0.61 18.09
C GLU A 54 -0.83 -0.08 16.92
N GLU A 55 -0.78 0.56 15.74
CA GLU A 55 -0.05 0.09 14.56
C GLU A 55 0.77 1.22 13.89
N SER A 56 1.49 1.99 14.70
CA SER A 56 2.21 3.19 14.27
C SER A 56 3.11 2.98 13.05
N GLY A 57 3.82 1.86 12.94
CA GLY A 57 4.65 1.60 11.76
C GLY A 57 3.86 1.12 10.53
N LEU A 58 2.66 0.52 10.68
CA LEU A 58 1.79 0.24 9.53
C LEU A 58 1.22 1.55 8.99
N ARG A 59 0.79 2.42 9.89
CA ARG A 59 0.38 3.77 9.54
C ARG A 59 1.50 4.54 8.84
N ALA A 60 2.72 4.50 9.38
CA ALA A 60 3.88 5.15 8.76
C ALA A 60 4.17 4.60 7.36
N LEU A 61 4.12 3.28 7.16
CA LEU A 61 4.30 2.66 5.84
C LEU A 61 3.27 3.19 4.83
N LEU A 62 1.99 3.24 5.20
CA LEU A 62 0.93 3.72 4.31
C LEU A 62 1.07 5.22 4.02
N PHE A 63 1.38 6.01 5.03
CA PHE A 63 1.61 7.45 4.91
C PHE A 63 2.82 7.78 4.02
N GLU A 64 3.96 7.11 4.22
CA GLU A 64 5.16 7.32 3.40
C GLU A 64 4.91 6.94 1.94
N ALA A 65 4.18 5.84 1.70
CA ALA A 65 3.82 5.42 0.36
C ALA A 65 2.86 6.40 -0.32
N GLU A 66 1.87 6.91 0.40
CA GLU A 66 0.92 7.92 -0.10
C GLU A 66 1.66 9.18 -0.58
N ASN A 67 2.58 9.72 0.24
CA ASN A 67 3.39 10.87 -0.13
C ASN A 67 4.29 10.60 -1.34
N GLN A 68 4.93 9.43 -1.42
CA GLN A 68 5.76 9.06 -2.57
C GLN A 68 4.95 8.93 -3.86
N LEU A 69 3.73 8.39 -3.78
CA LEU A 69 2.84 8.30 -4.94
C LEU A 69 2.36 9.69 -5.38
N GLU A 70 2.07 10.58 -4.42
CA GLU A 70 1.75 11.97 -4.70
C GLU A 70 2.91 12.67 -5.44
N GLU A 71 4.13 12.54 -4.93
CA GLU A 71 5.33 13.08 -5.56
C GLU A 71 5.49 12.55 -7.00
N ILE A 72 5.37 11.24 -7.20
CA ILE A 72 5.43 10.62 -8.54
C ILE A 72 4.38 11.21 -9.47
N ARG A 73 3.14 11.34 -9.00
CA ARG A 73 2.01 11.85 -9.81
C ARG A 73 2.25 13.28 -10.30
N PHE A 74 2.93 14.10 -9.51
CA PHE A 74 3.16 15.51 -9.84
C PHE A 74 4.53 15.82 -10.46
N THR A 75 5.51 14.91 -10.37
CA THR A 75 6.88 15.18 -10.80
C THR A 75 7.38 14.26 -11.92
N VAL A 76 6.79 13.07 -12.09
CA VAL A 76 7.20 12.10 -13.11
C VAL A 76 6.27 12.20 -14.33
N PRO A 77 6.79 12.16 -15.57
CA PRO A 77 5.95 12.14 -16.77
C PRO A 77 4.95 10.97 -16.75
N ASP A 78 3.69 11.22 -17.14
CA ASP A 78 2.57 10.26 -17.06
C ASP A 78 2.90 8.85 -17.55
N LYS A 79 3.63 8.73 -18.67
CA LYS A 79 4.00 7.43 -19.26
C LYS A 79 4.98 6.63 -18.41
N GLN A 80 5.71 7.27 -17.50
CA GLN A 80 6.73 6.68 -16.63
C GLN A 80 6.23 6.47 -15.19
N GLN A 81 5.15 7.16 -14.80
CA GLN A 81 4.54 7.03 -13.47
C GLN A 81 4.21 5.58 -13.08
N PRO A 82 3.65 4.71 -13.95
CA PRO A 82 3.34 3.34 -13.57
C PRO A 82 4.57 2.54 -13.16
N ALA A 83 5.70 2.73 -13.86
CA ALA A 83 6.95 2.04 -13.56
C ALA A 83 7.59 2.54 -12.25
N ALA A 84 7.57 3.86 -12.03
CA ALA A 84 8.06 4.47 -10.79
C ALA A 84 7.23 4.05 -9.57
N ALA A 85 5.89 4.09 -9.69
CA ALA A 85 4.97 3.71 -8.63
C ALA A 85 5.03 2.21 -8.28
N ALA A 86 5.34 1.34 -9.25
CA ALA A 86 5.42 -0.11 -9.01
C ALA A 86 6.42 -0.48 -7.89
N ALA A 87 7.53 0.25 -7.75
CA ALA A 87 8.50 0.02 -6.69
C ALA A 87 7.93 0.35 -5.30
N VAL A 88 7.23 1.48 -5.17
CA VAL A 88 6.56 1.92 -3.93
C VAL A 88 5.47 0.92 -3.55
N ILE A 89 4.60 0.56 -4.50
CA ILE A 89 3.49 -0.37 -4.29
C ILE A 89 3.98 -1.77 -3.90
N ARG A 90 5.10 -2.24 -4.47
CA ARG A 90 5.68 -3.53 -4.06
C ARG A 90 6.12 -3.51 -2.60
N ARG A 91 6.76 -2.43 -2.16
CA ARG A 91 7.20 -2.26 -0.76
C ARG A 91 6.03 -2.27 0.20
N VAL A 92 4.93 -1.59 -0.14
CA VAL A 92 3.70 -1.62 0.66
C VAL A 92 3.15 -3.03 0.74
N LEU A 93 3.02 -3.73 -0.40
CA LEU A 93 2.48 -5.08 -0.44
C LEU A 93 3.30 -6.05 0.42
N ASP A 94 4.63 -5.96 0.39
CA ASP A 94 5.51 -6.78 1.21
C ASP A 94 5.32 -6.47 2.71
N GLY A 95 5.20 -5.19 3.08
CA GLY A 95 4.94 -4.78 4.46
C GLY A 95 3.59 -5.25 5.00
N LEU A 96 2.54 -5.22 4.19
CA LEU A 96 1.21 -5.73 4.55
C LEU A 96 1.19 -7.25 4.76
N CYS A 97 2.10 -7.98 4.13
CA CYS A 97 2.26 -9.43 4.29
C CYS A 97 3.04 -9.83 5.56
N GLN A 98 3.67 -8.88 6.27
CA GLN A 98 4.49 -9.13 7.46
C GLN A 98 3.89 -8.48 8.73
N PRO A 99 3.02 -9.18 9.48
CA PRO A 99 2.48 -8.65 10.73
C PRO A 99 3.61 -8.54 11.77
N GLY A 100 3.90 -7.31 12.22
CA GLY A 100 4.76 -7.06 13.39
C GLY A 100 6.17 -6.55 13.14
N ASN A 101 6.61 -6.30 11.90
CA ASN A 101 7.93 -5.69 11.65
C ASN A 101 7.95 -4.15 11.83
N THR A 102 6.79 -3.57 12.17
CA THR A 102 6.53 -2.15 12.38
C THR A 102 6.69 -1.70 13.84
N ARG A 103 7.15 -2.60 14.73
CA ARG A 103 7.41 -2.35 16.17
C ARG A 103 8.91 -2.21 16.51
N ARG A 104 9.72 -1.57 15.67
CA ARG A 104 11.09 -1.18 16.06
C ARG A 104 11.23 0.33 16.07
#